data_AF-A0A344UCP2-F1
#
_entry.id   AF-A0A344UCP2-F1
#
_cell.length_a   1.000
_cell.length_b   1.000
_cell.length_c   1.000
_cell.angle_alpha   90.00
_cell.angle_beta   90.00
_cell.angle_gamma   90.00
#
_symmetry.space_group_name_H-M   'P 1'
#
loop_
_entity.id
_entity.type
_entity.pdbx_description
1 polymer ?
#
loop_
_entity_poly.entity_id
_entity_poly.type
_entity_poly.pdbx_seq_one_letter_code
_entity_poly.pdbx_strand_id
1 'polypeptide(L)'
;MLSPARLSACLLALALCACQPPQRIQASYHCEDQILFRFDRRTQTVEIARGDERFQGYMDEKGLLTWPKPLAGKSLPDSFYISRKTPDQMKLYGGFAGTGKVCALDPA
;
A
#
# COMPACT_ATOMS: atom_id res chain seq x y z
N MET A 1 -46.37 24.32 -15.79
CA MET A 1 -45.70 24.82 -14.57
C MET A 1 -45.19 23.62 -13.79
N LEU A 2 -43.89 23.28 -13.92
CA LEU A 2 -43.30 22.14 -13.21
C LEU A 2 -42.84 22.61 -11.82
N SER A 3 -43.36 21.95 -10.77
CA SER A 3 -43.11 22.30 -9.36
C SER A 3 -41.62 22.20 -8.96
N PRO A 4 -41.06 23.18 -8.21
CA PRO A 4 -39.66 23.19 -7.78
C PRO A 4 -39.29 22.08 -6.77
N ALA A 5 -40.28 21.42 -6.17
CA ALA A 5 -40.10 20.54 -5.02
C ALA A 5 -39.40 19.20 -5.33
N ARG A 6 -39.24 18.84 -6.61
CA ARG A 6 -38.65 17.53 -7.00
C ARG A 6 -37.15 17.57 -7.31
N LEU A 7 -36.53 18.76 -7.36
CA LEU A 7 -35.09 18.88 -7.70
C LEU A 7 -34.16 18.76 -6.49
N SER A 8 -34.65 18.94 -5.26
CA SER A 8 -33.81 18.87 -4.05
C SER A 8 -33.55 17.45 -3.55
N ALA A 9 -34.28 16.44 -4.03
CA ALA A 9 -34.13 15.07 -3.54
C ALA A 9 -32.97 14.30 -4.20
N CYS A 10 -32.50 14.72 -5.39
CA CYS A 10 -31.42 14.02 -6.10
C CYS A 10 -30.01 14.48 -5.68
N LEU A 11 -29.86 15.64 -5.02
CA LEU A 11 -28.56 16.19 -4.66
C LEU A 11 -27.99 15.63 -3.35
N LEU A 12 -28.82 15.05 -2.48
CA LEU A 12 -28.36 14.46 -1.21
C LEU A 12 -27.77 13.04 -1.37
N ALA A 13 -28.08 12.34 -2.46
CA ALA A 13 -27.54 11.00 -2.71
C ALA A 13 -26.09 11.00 -3.23
N LEU A 14 -25.61 12.12 -3.78
CA LEU A 14 -24.25 12.24 -4.33
C LEU A 14 -23.17 12.49 -3.26
N ALA A 15 -23.53 12.87 -2.04
CA ALA A 15 -22.57 13.12 -0.97
C ALA A 15 -22.10 11.84 -0.24
N LEU A 16 -22.83 10.72 -0.37
CA LEU A 16 -22.54 9.47 0.37
C LEU A 16 -21.60 8.50 -0.38
N CYS A 17 -21.30 8.75 -1.66
CA CYS A 17 -20.42 7.88 -2.47
C CYS A 17 -18.95 8.33 -2.50
N ALA A 18 -18.58 9.42 -1.82
CA ALA A 18 -17.19 9.90 -1.76
C ALA A 18 -16.40 9.34 -0.57
N CYS A 19 -16.91 8.34 0.14
CA CYS A 19 -16.14 7.63 1.16
C CYS A 19 -15.12 6.71 0.47
N GLN A 20 -14.00 7.27 0.04
CA GLN A 20 -12.81 6.47 -0.21
C GLN A 20 -12.51 5.71 1.09
N PRO A 21 -12.38 4.36 1.02
CA PRO A 21 -12.13 3.58 2.22
C PRO A 21 -10.86 4.09 2.90
N PRO A 22 -10.91 4.30 4.23
CA PRO A 22 -9.79 4.85 4.97
C PRO A 22 -8.54 4.00 4.72
N GLN A 23 -7.41 4.66 4.47
CA GLN A 23 -6.15 3.96 4.28
C GLN A 23 -5.80 3.25 5.61
N ARG A 24 -5.61 1.93 5.55
CA ARG A 24 -5.26 1.13 6.74
C ARG A 24 -3.97 1.64 7.39
N ILE A 25 -3.95 1.68 8.73
CA ILE A 25 -2.76 2.05 9.52
C ILE A 25 -1.70 0.94 9.41
N GLN A 26 -2.14 -0.31 9.42
CA GLN A 26 -1.32 -1.49 9.21
C GLN A 26 -1.94 -2.34 8.11
N ALA A 27 -1.12 -2.91 7.25
CA ALA A 27 -1.57 -3.86 6.25
C ALA A 27 -0.47 -4.83 5.84
N SER A 28 -0.90 -6.01 5.44
CA SER A 28 -0.08 -7.09 4.93
C SER A 28 -0.54 -7.39 3.50
N TYR A 29 0.40 -7.60 2.59
CA TYR A 29 0.13 -7.90 1.19
C TYR A 29 0.99 -9.08 0.76
N HIS A 30 0.39 -10.03 0.06
CA HIS A 30 1.14 -11.06 -0.65
C HIS A 30 1.28 -10.68 -2.12
N CYS A 31 2.52 -10.67 -2.61
CA CYS A 31 2.85 -10.53 -4.03
C CYS A 31 3.10 -11.90 -4.66
N GLU A 32 3.21 -11.94 -5.98
CA GLU A 32 3.78 -13.08 -6.70
C GLU A 32 5.17 -13.45 -6.14
N ASP A 33 5.57 -14.72 -6.26
CA ASP A 33 6.85 -15.29 -5.76
C ASP A 33 7.01 -15.34 -4.23
N GLN A 34 5.90 -15.53 -3.50
CA GLN A 34 5.87 -15.68 -2.04
C GLN A 34 6.48 -14.49 -1.28
N ILE A 35 6.45 -13.31 -1.91
CA ILE A 35 6.86 -12.09 -1.25
C ILE A 35 5.72 -11.62 -0.36
N LEU A 36 6.04 -11.41 0.90
CA LEU A 36 5.14 -10.86 1.90
C LEU A 36 5.63 -9.45 2.25
N PHE A 37 4.75 -8.47 2.07
CA PHE A 37 4.99 -7.08 2.36
C PHE A 37 4.08 -6.62 3.48
N ARG A 38 4.64 -6.13 4.57
CA ARG A 38 3.89 -5.60 5.71
C ARG A 38 4.32 -4.18 5.99
N PHE A 39 3.38 -3.28 6.17
CA PHE A 39 3.69 -1.92 6.57
C PHE A 39 2.91 -1.53 7.83
N ASP A 40 3.53 -0.66 8.62
CA ASP A 40 2.88 0.09 9.70
C ASP A 40 3.13 1.58 9.49
N ARG A 41 2.07 2.30 9.14
CA ARG A 41 2.10 3.75 8.93
C ARG A 41 2.28 4.55 10.21
N ARG A 42 1.89 4.02 11.36
CA ARG A 42 2.07 4.71 12.65
C ARG A 42 3.54 4.85 12.98
N THR A 43 4.32 3.82 12.69
CA THR A 43 5.76 3.76 12.96
C THR A 43 6.62 4.01 11.72
N GLN A 44 5.99 4.18 10.54
CA GLN A 44 6.65 4.27 9.24
C GLN A 44 7.60 3.11 8.96
N THR A 45 7.28 1.92 9.48
CA THR A 45 8.10 0.72 9.29
C THR A 45 7.52 -0.17 8.21
N VAL A 46 8.41 -0.87 7.53
CA VAL A 46 8.07 -1.90 6.56
C VAL A 46 8.86 -3.16 6.84
N GLU A 47 8.21 -4.30 6.70
CA GLU A 47 8.84 -5.61 6.64
C GLU A 47 8.58 -6.22 5.26
N ILE A 48 9.63 -6.77 4.68
CA ILE A 48 9.59 -7.53 3.46
C ILE A 48 10.17 -8.90 3.74
N ALA A 49 9.41 -9.95 3.42
CA ALA A 49 9.87 -11.33 3.51
C ALA A 49 9.80 -12.01 2.14
N ARG A 50 10.80 -12.84 1.83
CA ARG A 50 10.85 -13.70 0.64
C ARG A 50 11.53 -15.01 1.01
N GLY A 51 10.76 -16.10 1.06
CA GLY A 51 11.26 -17.35 1.64
C GLY A 51 11.68 -17.14 3.11
N ASP A 52 12.91 -17.52 3.45
CA ASP A 52 13.48 -17.38 4.80
C ASP A 52 14.09 -16.00 5.06
N GLU A 53 14.26 -15.18 4.03
CA GLU A 53 14.85 -13.85 4.17
C GLU A 53 13.79 -12.84 4.63
N ARG A 54 14.13 -12.04 5.66
CA ARG A 54 13.31 -10.94 6.15
C ARG A 54 14.13 -9.67 6.26
N PHE A 55 13.59 -8.58 5.74
CA PHE A 55 14.21 -7.27 5.72
C PHE A 55 13.25 -6.27 6.37
N GLN A 56 13.74 -5.50 7.33
CA GLN A 56 12.98 -4.43 7.97
C GLN A 56 13.57 -3.08 7.59
N GLY A 57 12.71 -2.16 7.18
CA GLY A 57 13.09 -0.84 6.69
C GLY A 57 12.11 0.23 7.16
N TYR A 58 12.30 1.41 6.58
CA TYR A 58 11.44 2.57 6.77
C TYR A 58 10.78 2.95 5.45
N MET A 59 9.54 3.40 5.53
CA MET A 59 8.79 3.89 4.39
C MET A 59 8.44 5.36 4.61
N ASP A 60 8.84 6.21 3.68
CA ASP A 60 8.50 7.62 3.72
C ASP A 60 7.04 7.88 3.28
N GLU A 61 6.60 9.13 3.38
CA GLU A 61 5.24 9.55 3.00
C GLU A 61 4.95 9.37 1.50
N LYS A 62 5.99 9.32 0.66
CA LYS A 62 5.89 9.11 -0.78
C LYS A 62 5.84 7.63 -1.15
N GLY A 63 6.06 6.73 -0.19
CA GLY A 63 6.12 5.30 -0.42
C GLY A 63 7.48 4.81 -0.92
N LEU A 64 8.55 5.59 -0.69
CA LEU A 64 9.93 5.15 -0.90
C LEU A 64 10.41 4.38 0.33
N LEU A 65 11.00 3.21 0.09
CA LEU A 65 11.50 2.33 1.12
C LEU A 65 13.01 2.43 1.22
N THR A 66 13.49 2.60 2.44
CA THR A 66 14.91 2.69 2.76
C THR A 66 15.28 1.70 3.86
N TRP A 67 16.51 1.19 3.79
CA TRP A 67 17.01 0.18 4.71
C TRP A 67 17.91 0.81 5.78
N PRO A 68 17.87 0.34 7.03
CA PRO A 68 18.75 0.82 8.08
C PRO A 68 20.22 0.52 7.74
N LYS A 69 21.06 1.57 7.78
CA LYS A 69 22.51 1.51 7.52
C LYS A 69 23.31 0.43 8.27
N PRO A 70 23.00 0.06 9.55
CA PRO A 70 23.79 -0.96 10.25
C PRO A 70 23.64 -2.41 9.72
N LEU A 71 22.86 -2.63 8.66
CA LEU A 71 22.84 -3.92 7.94
C LEU A 71 23.93 -4.05 6.86
N ALA A 72 24.94 -3.17 6.88
CA ALA A 72 26.12 -3.25 6.02
C ALA A 72 26.76 -4.64 6.07
N GLY A 73 26.86 -5.31 4.92
CA GLY A 73 27.40 -6.68 4.79
C GLY A 73 26.35 -7.76 4.53
N LYS A 74 25.05 -7.48 4.70
CA LYS A 74 23.98 -8.31 4.12
C LYS A 74 23.64 -7.80 2.72
N SER A 75 23.29 -8.70 1.81
CA SER A 75 22.72 -8.34 0.50
C SER A 75 21.34 -7.72 0.72
N LEU A 76 21.31 -6.44 1.06
CA LEU A 76 20.08 -5.68 1.12
C LEU A 76 19.57 -5.50 -0.30
N PRO A 77 18.28 -5.73 -0.55
CA PRO A 77 17.72 -5.41 -1.84
C PRO A 77 17.74 -3.89 -2.08
N ASP A 78 17.72 -3.46 -3.34
CA ASP A 78 17.69 -2.03 -3.67
C ASP A 78 16.50 -1.31 -3.02
N SER A 79 16.50 0.01 -3.00
CA SER A 79 15.33 0.78 -2.57
C SER A 79 14.08 0.37 -3.37
N PHE A 80 12.95 0.31 -2.66
CA PHE A 80 11.68 -0.03 -3.27
C PHE A 80 10.77 1.18 -3.31
N TYR A 81 9.83 1.15 -4.25
CA TYR A 81 8.74 2.11 -4.32
C TYR A 81 7.41 1.37 -4.34
N ILE A 82 6.44 1.85 -3.57
CA ILE A 82 5.08 1.31 -3.61
C ILE A 82 4.10 2.29 -4.27
N SER A 83 3.20 1.74 -5.09
CA SER A 83 2.10 2.48 -5.69
C SER A 83 0.80 1.73 -5.41
N ARG A 84 -0.13 2.37 -4.71
CA ARG A 84 -1.49 1.82 -4.57
C ARG A 84 -2.19 1.84 -5.94
N LYS A 85 -2.81 0.73 -6.33
CA LYS A 85 -3.61 0.62 -7.57
C LYS A 85 -5.11 0.65 -7.26
N THR A 86 -5.52 -0.13 -6.28
CA THR A 86 -6.89 -0.17 -5.74
C THR A 86 -6.82 -0.21 -4.21
N PRO A 87 -7.93 -0.13 -3.45
CA PRO A 87 -7.90 -0.29 -2.01
C PRO A 87 -7.24 -1.61 -1.56
N ASP A 88 -7.41 -2.67 -2.35
CA ASP A 88 -6.99 -4.04 -2.02
C ASP A 88 -5.77 -4.49 -2.84
N GLN A 89 -5.19 -3.62 -3.67
CA GLN A 89 -4.02 -3.94 -4.47
C GLN A 89 -2.99 -2.82 -4.48
N MET A 90 -1.72 -3.22 -4.40
CA MET A 90 -0.59 -2.35 -4.62
C MET A 90 0.37 -2.95 -5.64
N LYS A 91 1.27 -2.12 -6.16
CA LYS A 91 2.39 -2.55 -6.97
C LYS A 91 3.69 -2.13 -6.29
N LEU A 92 4.57 -3.10 -6.06
CA LEU A 92 5.91 -2.94 -5.53
C LEU A 92 6.90 -2.84 -6.68
N TYR A 93 7.84 -1.89 -6.65
CA TYR A 93 8.86 -1.67 -7.68
C TYR A 93 10.25 -1.65 -7.05
N GLY A 94 11.29 -1.95 -7.84
CA GLY A 94 12.68 -1.96 -7.37
C GLY A 94 13.07 -3.25 -6.63
N GLY A 95 14.34 -3.37 -6.25
CA GLY A 95 14.91 -4.57 -5.64
C GLY A 95 14.51 -5.85 -6.36
N PHE A 96 14.05 -6.87 -5.63
CA PHE A 96 13.60 -8.14 -6.23
C PHE A 96 12.27 -8.02 -7.02
N ALA A 97 11.55 -6.89 -6.93
CA ALA A 97 10.30 -6.68 -7.67
C ALA A 97 10.54 -6.16 -9.10
N GLY A 98 11.77 -5.72 -9.42
CA GLY A 98 12.14 -5.25 -10.76
C GLY A 98 11.23 -4.12 -11.26
N THR A 99 10.65 -4.29 -12.45
CA THR A 99 9.71 -3.35 -13.09
C THR A 99 8.30 -3.37 -12.47
N GLY A 100 8.08 -4.31 -11.57
CA GLY A 100 7.11 -4.22 -10.50
C GLY A 100 6.16 -5.42 -10.41
N LYS A 101 5.83 -5.79 -9.17
CA LYS A 101 4.99 -6.93 -8.81
C LYS A 101 3.68 -6.45 -8.20
N VAL A 102 2.57 -7.05 -8.62
CA VAL A 102 1.26 -6.79 -8.04
C VAL A 102 1.14 -7.59 -6.74
N CYS A 103 0.67 -6.93 -5.69
CA CYS A 103 0.46 -7.51 -4.38
C CYS A 103 -0.99 -7.30 -3.95
N ALA A 104 -1.63 -8.37 -3.51
CA ALA A 104 -2.99 -8.36 -3.00
C ALA A 104 -2.98 -8.15 -1.50
N LEU A 105 -3.92 -7.35 -1.01
CA LEU A 105 -4.13 -7.10 0.41
C LEU A 105 -4.61 -8.38 1.09
N ASP A 106 -4.00 -8.70 2.23
CA ASP A 106 -4.42 -9.84 3.02
C ASP A 106 -5.80 -9.57 3.64
N PRO A 107 -6.67 -10.60 3.66
CA PRO A 107 -7.86 -10.54 4.48
C PRO A 107 -7.45 -10.29 5.93
N ALA A 108 -8.18 -9.39 6.59
CA ALA A 108 -7.95 -9.03 7.98
C ALA A 108 -8.38 -10.15 8.94
#